data_AF-A0A7U6M3H2-F1
#
_entry.id   AF-A0A7U6M3H2-F1
#
_cell.length_a   1.000
_cell.length_b   1.000
_cell.length_c   1.000
_cell.angle_alpha   90.00
_cell.angle_beta   90.00
_cell.angle_gamma   90.00
#
_symmetry.space_group_name_H-M   'P 1'
#
loop_
_entity.id
_entity.type
_entity.pdbx_description
1 polymer ?
#
loop_
_entity_poly.entity_id
_entity_poly.type
_entity_poly.pdbx_seq_one_letter_code
_entity_poly.pdbx_strand_id
1 'polypeptide(L)'
;MPSRELLALTARAAYRGLHHPRRYLSGWLFSEAASATVAAHLTAMCRIPDAKRAFSFYPVYEPVRLELLAATFKQVEHGPWWPINDWLFLSSGGRLAHLKGQSGQRHALPEPAQRIQEDVALIERVLAVWRVLRAASEDARQCQIPPFAAVRVSNHIDDARALGLSAEEDITVFALHHLCIHPRLNTVAAVRNMVDAAVNDHRPLAPMLTRYSEEHWCRLIDPLPRNERRL
;
A
#
# COMPACT_ATOMS: atom_id res chain seq x y z
N MET A 1 4.44 17.06 21.57
CA MET A 1 3.33 16.08 21.77
C MET A 1 2.02 16.85 21.75
N PRO A 2 1.02 16.46 20.92
CA PRO A 2 -0.25 17.17 20.84
C PRO A 2 -0.97 17.17 22.20
N SER A 3 -1.70 18.24 22.51
CA SER A 3 -2.46 18.33 23.74
C SER A 3 -3.55 17.24 23.79
N ARG A 4 -3.87 16.76 25.00
CA ARG A 4 -4.92 15.75 25.22
C ARG A 4 -6.28 16.16 24.63
N GLU A 5 -6.52 17.47 24.61
CA GLU A 5 -7.73 18.08 24.06
C GLU A 5 -7.80 17.99 22.53
N LEU A 6 -6.68 18.23 21.83
CA LEU A 6 -6.59 18.03 20.38
C LEU A 6 -6.78 16.56 19.98
N LEU A 7 -6.24 15.63 20.77
CA LEU A 7 -6.45 14.19 20.56
C LEU A 7 -7.94 13.81 20.74
N ALA A 8 -8.61 14.35 21.76
CA ALA A 8 -10.04 14.12 21.99
C ALA A 8 -10.93 14.69 20.86
N LEU A 9 -10.61 15.89 20.38
CA LEU A 9 -11.29 16.49 19.22
C LEU A 9 -11.11 15.66 17.96
N THR A 10 -9.90 15.13 17.75
CA THR A 10 -9.59 14.28 16.60
C THR A 10 -10.32 12.95 16.68
N ALA A 11 -10.36 12.31 17.86
CA ALA A 11 -11.14 11.09 18.06
C ALA A 11 -12.64 11.31 17.77
N ARG A 12 -13.22 12.43 18.23
CA ARG A 12 -14.61 12.81 17.90
C ARG A 12 -14.82 13.09 16.41
N ALA A 13 -13.85 13.70 15.75
CA ALA A 13 -13.95 14.00 14.33
C ALA A 13 -13.81 12.72 13.47
N ALA A 14 -12.89 11.83 13.83
CA ALA A 14 -12.72 10.50 13.24
C ALA A 14 -13.97 9.63 13.44
N TYR A 15 -14.56 9.64 14.65
CA TYR A 15 -15.80 8.91 14.95
C TYR A 15 -16.97 9.39 14.08
N ARG A 16 -17.11 10.71 13.92
CA ARG A 16 -18.11 11.29 12.99
C ARG A 16 -17.86 10.89 11.53
N GLY A 17 -16.59 10.72 11.16
CA GLY A 17 -16.18 10.24 9.84
C GLY A 17 -16.46 8.77 9.55
N LEU A 18 -16.77 7.94 10.56
CA LEU A 18 -17.00 6.49 10.38
C LEU A 18 -18.19 6.18 9.46
N HIS A 19 -19.17 7.08 9.40
CA HIS A 19 -20.40 6.92 8.62
C HIS A 19 -20.36 7.64 7.26
N HIS A 20 -19.26 8.32 6.94
CA HIS A 20 -19.10 8.98 5.64
C HIS A 20 -18.36 8.06 4.65
N PRO A 21 -18.82 7.97 3.39
CA PRO A 21 -18.17 7.15 2.38
C PRO A 21 -16.75 7.60 2.04
N ARG A 22 -16.37 8.84 2.40
CA ARG A 22 -15.01 9.37 2.29
C ARG A 22 -14.49 9.69 3.69
N ARG A 23 -13.43 8.99 4.09
CA ARG A 23 -12.78 9.15 5.40
C ARG A 23 -11.80 10.32 5.31
N TYR A 24 -12.22 11.52 5.71
CA TYR A 24 -11.43 12.75 5.55
C TYR A 24 -10.43 13.06 6.68
N LEU A 25 -10.50 12.35 7.81
CA LEU A 25 -9.61 12.57 8.95
C LEU A 25 -8.79 11.34 9.20
N SER A 26 -7.48 11.47 9.01
CA SER A 26 -6.61 10.32 9.01
C SER A 26 -5.21 10.58 9.57
N GLY A 27 -4.99 11.80 10.04
CA GLY A 27 -3.75 12.23 10.63
C GLY A 27 -3.79 13.65 11.20
N TRP A 28 -2.66 14.07 11.74
CA TRP A 28 -2.36 15.40 12.22
C TRP A 28 -1.22 16.00 11.40
N LEU A 29 -1.33 17.30 11.13
CA LEU A 29 -0.31 18.09 10.46
C LEU A 29 0.12 19.20 11.42
N PHE A 30 1.42 19.33 11.65
CA PHE A 30 1.99 20.41 12.43
C PHE A 30 2.87 21.26 11.53
N SER A 31 2.64 22.56 11.52
CA SER A 31 3.40 23.51 10.71
C SER A 31 3.43 24.86 11.42
N GLU A 32 4.56 25.54 11.34
CA GLU A 32 4.69 26.95 11.75
C GLU A 32 4.33 27.90 10.60
N ALA A 33 4.12 27.38 9.39
CA ALA A 33 3.72 28.19 8.24
C ALA A 33 2.26 28.62 8.33
N ALA A 34 1.94 29.74 7.69
CA ALA A 34 0.57 30.21 7.55
C ALA A 34 -0.32 29.15 6.87
N SER A 35 -1.58 29.07 7.27
CA SER A 35 -2.55 28.09 6.74
C SER A 35 -2.68 28.12 5.21
N ALA A 36 -2.61 29.31 4.60
CA ALA A 36 -2.60 29.48 3.14
C ALA A 36 -1.39 28.80 2.48
N THR A 37 -0.21 28.91 3.08
CA THR A 37 1.02 28.26 2.61
C THR A 37 0.91 26.74 2.70
N VAL A 38 0.37 26.23 3.81
CA VAL A 38 0.10 24.80 4.00
C VAL A 38 -0.89 24.29 2.95
N ALA A 39 -2.00 24.99 2.73
CA ALA A 39 -3.00 24.61 1.74
C ALA A 39 -2.45 24.59 0.30
N ALA A 40 -1.67 25.61 -0.07
CA ALA A 40 -1.00 25.68 -1.38
C ALA A 40 -0.01 24.52 -1.55
N HIS A 41 0.75 24.19 -0.50
CA HIS A 41 1.69 23.08 -0.52
C HIS A 41 0.98 21.72 -0.65
N LEU A 42 -0.06 21.46 0.14
CA LEU A 42 -0.87 20.24 0.03
C LEU A 42 -1.43 20.07 -1.38
N THR A 43 -1.95 21.15 -1.95
CA THR A 43 -2.47 21.17 -3.33
C THR A 43 -1.35 20.85 -4.33
N ALA A 44 -0.15 21.40 -4.15
CA ALA A 44 0.99 21.12 -5.01
C ALA A 44 1.45 19.65 -4.90
N MET A 45 1.49 19.08 -3.70
CA MET A 45 1.82 17.66 -3.51
C MET A 45 0.81 16.72 -4.20
N CYS A 46 -0.46 17.13 -4.28
CA CYS A 46 -1.48 16.34 -4.96
C CYS A 46 -1.35 16.36 -6.49
N ARG A 47 -0.53 17.27 -7.06
CA ARG A 47 -0.33 17.39 -8.51
C ARG A 47 0.93 16.63 -8.91
N ILE A 48 0.75 15.38 -9.32
CA ILE A 48 1.85 14.52 -9.75
C ILE A 48 1.90 14.55 -11.29
N PRO A 49 3.06 14.90 -11.89
CA PRO A 49 3.21 14.92 -13.33
C PRO A 49 3.32 13.50 -13.89
N ASP A 50 2.75 13.29 -15.08
CA ASP A 50 2.95 12.09 -15.87
C ASP A 50 4.24 12.12 -16.71
N ALA A 51 4.52 11.04 -17.44
CA ALA A 51 5.65 10.96 -18.36
C ALA A 51 5.65 12.06 -19.45
N LYS A 52 4.47 12.63 -19.78
CA LYS A 52 4.29 13.74 -20.72
C LYS A 52 4.24 15.11 -20.03
N ARG A 53 4.52 15.17 -18.72
CA ARG A 53 4.42 16.35 -17.85
C ARG A 53 3.01 16.94 -17.73
N ALA A 54 1.97 16.18 -18.07
CA ALA A 54 0.60 16.53 -17.71
C ALA A 54 0.37 16.22 -16.23
N PHE A 55 -0.36 17.08 -15.53
CA PHE A 55 -0.61 16.90 -14.09
C PHE A 55 -1.94 16.20 -13.86
N SER A 56 -1.89 15.10 -13.11
CA SER A 56 -3.07 14.45 -12.53
C SER A 56 -3.17 14.81 -11.05
N PHE A 57 -4.40 14.82 -10.53
CA PHE A 57 -4.66 15.10 -9.12
C PHE A 57 -4.86 13.80 -8.34
N TYR A 58 -3.98 13.55 -7.37
CA TYR A 58 -4.09 12.45 -6.43
C TYR A 58 -4.13 13.02 -5.02
N PRO A 59 -5.14 12.70 -4.19
CA PRO A 59 -5.26 13.24 -2.84
C PRO A 59 -4.23 12.61 -1.88
N VAL A 60 -2.96 12.97 -2.02
CA VAL A 60 -1.83 12.34 -1.30
C VAL A 60 -1.87 12.52 0.21
N TYR A 61 -2.77 13.37 0.73
CA TYR A 61 -3.06 13.49 2.15
C TYR A 61 -3.89 12.31 2.71
N GLU A 62 -4.47 11.46 1.86
CA GLU A 62 -5.08 10.21 2.29
C GLU A 62 -4.00 9.24 2.79
N PRO A 63 -4.21 8.47 3.87
CA PRO A 63 -3.12 7.74 4.54
C PRO A 63 -2.43 6.70 3.67
N VAL A 64 -3.21 5.92 2.92
CA VAL A 64 -2.67 4.89 2.03
C VAL A 64 -1.85 5.54 0.94
N ARG A 65 -2.34 6.65 0.37
CA ARG A 65 -1.61 7.44 -0.64
C ARG A 65 -0.34 8.05 -0.09
N LEU A 66 -0.39 8.61 1.12
CA LEU A 66 0.76 9.19 1.80
C LEU A 66 1.81 8.13 2.12
N GLU A 67 1.38 7.00 2.68
CA GLU A 67 2.23 5.84 2.97
C GLU A 67 2.96 5.36 1.72
N LEU A 68 2.21 5.16 0.63
CA LEU A 68 2.75 4.71 -0.65
C LEU A 68 3.71 5.75 -1.24
N LEU A 69 3.34 7.03 -1.23
CA LEU A 69 4.21 8.10 -1.72
C LEU A 69 5.51 8.16 -0.93
N ALA A 70 5.43 8.12 0.40
CA ALA A 70 6.59 8.11 1.28
C ALA A 70 7.52 6.92 1.00
N ALA A 71 6.95 5.74 0.71
CA ALA A 71 7.70 4.54 0.38
C ALA A 71 8.46 4.61 -0.97
N THR A 72 8.11 5.55 -1.86
CA THR A 72 8.85 5.73 -3.13
C THR A 72 10.21 6.41 -2.95
N PHE A 73 10.45 7.08 -1.82
CA PHE A 73 11.70 7.77 -1.54
C PHE A 73 12.70 6.81 -0.88
N LYS A 74 13.94 6.76 -1.41
CA LYS A 74 15.05 6.00 -0.79
C LYS A 74 15.33 6.46 0.64
N GLN A 75 15.19 7.77 0.86
CA GLN A 75 15.35 8.46 2.13
C GLN A 75 14.08 9.27 2.32
N VAL A 76 13.25 8.90 3.29
CA VAL A 76 11.91 9.45 3.44
C VAL A 76 11.97 10.96 3.68
N GLU A 77 13.00 11.46 4.35
CA GLU A 77 13.30 12.87 4.60
C GLU A 77 13.44 13.72 3.33
N HIS A 78 13.73 13.10 2.18
CA HIS A 78 13.81 13.80 0.89
C HIS A 78 12.44 14.06 0.25
N GLY A 79 11.37 13.52 0.83
CA GLY A 79 10.02 13.76 0.35
C GLY A 79 9.57 15.21 0.52
N PRO A 80 8.55 15.64 -0.25
CA PRO A 80 8.07 17.02 -0.25
C PRO A 80 7.17 17.29 0.96
N TRP A 81 7.64 17.06 2.19
CA TRP A 81 6.81 17.20 3.40
C TRP A 81 6.81 18.62 3.96
N TRP A 82 7.86 19.40 3.69
CA TRP A 82 7.98 20.80 4.12
C TRP A 82 7.10 21.74 3.26
N PRO A 83 6.23 22.60 3.84
CA PRO A 83 6.39 23.28 5.13
C PRO A 83 5.69 22.64 6.34
N ILE A 84 5.21 21.40 6.23
CA ILE A 84 4.65 20.70 7.38
C ILE A 84 5.79 20.02 8.13
N ASN A 85 6.04 20.47 9.36
CA ASN A 85 7.08 19.95 10.26
C ASN A 85 6.86 18.47 10.56
N ASP A 86 5.62 18.11 10.92
CA ASP A 86 5.28 16.76 11.33
C ASP A 86 3.95 16.34 10.73
N TRP A 87 3.98 15.20 10.04
CA TRP A 87 2.81 14.45 9.56
C TRP A 87 2.66 13.22 10.44
N LEU A 88 1.57 13.13 11.21
CA LEU A 88 1.23 11.93 11.97
C LEU A 88 0.00 11.29 11.34
N PHE A 89 0.04 10.02 10.94
CA PHE A 89 -1.11 9.37 10.28
C PHE A 89 -1.17 7.88 10.61
N LEU A 90 -2.31 7.24 10.38
CA LEU A 90 -2.42 5.78 10.54
C LEU A 90 -1.99 5.09 9.25
N SER A 91 -0.96 4.26 9.33
CA SER A 91 -0.59 3.34 8.25
C SER A 91 -1.75 2.38 7.93
N SER A 92 -1.68 1.78 6.75
CA SER A 92 -2.57 0.75 6.23
C SER A 92 -2.70 -0.49 7.15
N GLY A 93 -1.71 -0.73 8.01
CA GLY A 93 -1.70 -1.71 9.08
C GLY A 93 -2.18 -1.22 10.45
N GLY A 94 -2.72 0.00 10.55
CA GLY A 94 -3.29 0.56 11.77
C GLY A 94 -2.28 1.13 12.78
N ARG A 95 -1.00 1.24 12.41
CA ARG A 95 0.03 1.83 13.29
C ARG A 95 0.23 3.31 13.00
N LEU A 96 0.47 4.09 14.05
CA LEU A 96 0.85 5.49 13.92
C LEU A 96 2.20 5.60 13.19
N ALA A 97 2.21 6.32 12.09
CA ALA A 97 3.37 6.67 11.29
C ALA A 97 3.65 8.17 11.38
N HIS A 98 4.91 8.55 11.21
CA HIS A 98 5.39 9.91 11.33
C HIS A 98 6.32 10.25 10.15
N LEU A 99 6.01 11.30 9.39
CA LEU A 99 6.93 11.91 8.43
C LEU A 99 7.34 13.29 8.95
N LYS A 100 8.63 13.56 8.88
CA LYS A 100 9.20 14.85 9.30
C LYS A 100 9.54 15.67 8.07
N GLY A 101 8.99 16.87 7.98
CA GLY A 101 9.42 17.86 7.00
C GLY A 101 10.69 18.57 7.45
N GLN A 102 11.58 18.80 6.49
CA GLN A 102 12.82 19.52 6.71
C GLN A 102 12.92 20.66 5.72
N SER A 103 13.30 21.84 6.21
CA SER A 103 13.63 22.96 5.33
C SER A 103 14.91 22.62 4.57
N GLY A 104 14.85 22.59 3.24
CA GLY A 104 16.00 22.23 2.43
C GLY A 104 15.67 22.18 0.94
N GLN A 105 16.60 21.61 0.17
CA GLN A 105 16.44 21.45 -1.27
C GLN A 105 15.29 20.49 -1.57
N ARG A 106 14.39 20.90 -2.46
CA ARG A 106 13.31 20.04 -2.92
C ARG A 106 13.86 18.98 -3.86
N HIS A 107 13.59 17.72 -3.55
CA HIS A 107 13.90 16.62 -4.45
C HIS A 107 12.76 16.43 -5.44
N ALA A 108 13.10 16.01 -6.65
CA ALA A 108 12.12 15.60 -7.64
C ALA A 108 11.35 14.37 -7.12
N LEU A 109 10.09 14.23 -7.55
CA LEU A 109 9.33 13.03 -7.27
C LEU A 109 10.02 11.81 -7.92
N PRO A 110 10.16 10.69 -7.20
CA PRO A 110 10.67 9.44 -7.76
C PRO A 110 9.81 8.97 -8.94
N GLU A 111 10.43 8.29 -9.91
CA GLU A 111 9.74 7.74 -11.09
C GLU A 111 8.48 6.90 -10.75
N PRO A 112 8.48 6.03 -9.71
CA PRO A 112 7.29 5.25 -9.37
C PRO A 112 6.13 6.06 -8.74
N ALA A 113 6.33 7.33 -8.40
CA ALA A 113 5.38 8.12 -7.60
C ALA A 113 4.03 8.32 -8.30
N GLN A 114 3.98 8.39 -9.63
CA GLN A 114 2.71 8.47 -10.34
C GLN A 114 1.99 7.11 -10.35
N ARG A 115 2.66 6.08 -10.85
CA ARG A 115 2.09 4.73 -11.01
C ARG A 115 1.52 4.21 -9.69
N ILE A 116 2.26 4.38 -8.59
CA ILE A 116 1.81 3.91 -7.27
C ILE A 116 0.53 4.61 -6.80
N GLN A 117 0.26 5.84 -7.27
CA GLN A 117 -0.94 6.61 -6.94
C GLN A 117 -2.13 6.24 -7.83
N GLU A 118 -1.88 5.80 -9.06
CA GLU A 118 -2.88 5.23 -9.96
C GLU A 118 -3.35 3.86 -9.45
N ASP A 119 -2.42 3.07 -8.90
CA ASP A 119 -2.69 1.72 -8.40
C ASP A 119 -3.45 1.66 -7.07
N VAL A 120 -3.70 2.79 -6.42
CA VAL A 120 -4.31 2.85 -5.07
C VAL A 120 -5.62 2.09 -5.00
N ALA A 121 -6.48 2.17 -6.02
CA ALA A 121 -7.76 1.45 -6.01
C ALA A 121 -7.57 -0.07 -6.02
N LEU A 122 -6.60 -0.58 -6.78
CA LEU A 122 -6.24 -2.00 -6.80
C LEU A 122 -5.59 -2.42 -5.47
N ILE A 123 -4.69 -1.61 -4.93
CA ILE A 123 -4.04 -1.83 -3.64
C ILE A 123 -5.08 -1.91 -2.52
N GLU A 124 -6.05 -0.99 -2.48
CA GLU A 124 -7.12 -0.99 -1.49
C GLU A 124 -8.03 -2.21 -1.61
N ARG A 125 -8.30 -2.68 -2.84
CA ARG A 125 -9.07 -3.91 -3.07
C ARG A 125 -8.35 -5.14 -2.50
N VAL A 126 -7.06 -5.30 -2.80
CA VAL A 126 -6.25 -6.40 -2.26
C VAL A 126 -6.18 -6.31 -0.73
N LEU A 127 -5.97 -5.11 -0.17
CA LEU A 127 -5.97 -4.88 1.28
C LEU A 127 -7.30 -5.25 1.93
N ALA A 128 -8.44 -4.95 1.28
CA ALA A 128 -9.76 -5.29 1.79
C ALA A 128 -9.94 -6.82 1.88
N VAL A 129 -9.59 -7.56 0.83
CA VAL A 129 -9.67 -9.02 0.83
C VAL A 129 -8.69 -9.62 1.85
N TRP A 130 -7.45 -9.11 1.89
CA TRP A 130 -6.45 -9.60 2.84
C TRP A 130 -6.88 -9.40 4.30
N ARG A 131 -7.57 -8.29 4.61
CA ARG A 131 -8.15 -8.06 5.95
C ARG A 131 -9.18 -9.12 6.32
N VAL A 132 -10.07 -9.47 5.39
CA VAL A 132 -11.08 -10.50 5.62
C VAL A 132 -10.43 -11.87 5.84
N LEU A 133 -9.48 -12.26 4.99
CA LEU A 133 -8.76 -13.53 5.11
C LEU A 133 -8.02 -13.65 6.44
N ARG A 134 -7.33 -12.58 6.85
CA ARG A 134 -6.61 -12.55 8.13
C ARG A 134 -7.55 -12.58 9.33
N ALA A 135 -8.67 -11.86 9.27
CA ALA A 135 -9.66 -11.86 10.36
C ALA A 135 -10.28 -13.25 10.60
N ALA A 136 -10.32 -14.11 9.58
CA ALA A 136 -10.82 -15.48 9.68
C ALA A 136 -9.77 -16.48 10.23
N SER A 137 -8.50 -16.07 10.42
CA SER A 137 -7.45 -16.94 10.93
C SER A 137 -7.63 -17.25 12.41
N GLU A 138 -7.38 -18.50 12.81
CA GLU A 138 -7.36 -18.93 14.21
C GLU A 138 -6.08 -18.49 14.94
N ASP A 139 -4.97 -18.29 14.21
CA ASP A 139 -3.75 -17.72 14.79
C ASP A 139 -3.89 -16.21 15.00
N ALA A 140 -3.92 -15.79 16.26
CA ALA A 140 -4.01 -14.38 16.67
C ALA A 140 -2.88 -13.49 16.10
N ARG A 141 -1.69 -14.06 15.82
CA ARG A 141 -0.58 -13.33 15.17
C ARG A 141 -0.88 -13.07 13.70
N GLN A 142 -1.70 -13.92 13.11
CA GLN A 142 -2.17 -13.82 11.74
C GLN A 142 -3.46 -13.01 11.60
N CYS A 143 -4.16 -12.65 12.68
CA CYS A 143 -5.37 -11.82 12.59
C CYS A 143 -5.13 -10.35 12.18
N GLN A 144 -3.96 -9.78 12.48
CA GLN A 144 -3.69 -8.35 12.30
C GLN A 144 -2.91 -8.04 11.01
N ILE A 145 -3.41 -7.16 10.15
CA ILE A 145 -2.65 -6.65 8.99
C ILE A 145 -1.30 -6.08 9.46
N PRO A 146 -0.17 -6.40 8.78
CA PRO A 146 1.13 -5.98 9.25
C PRO A 146 1.35 -4.49 8.96
N PRO A 147 2.34 -3.85 9.61
CA PRO A 147 2.76 -2.49 9.26
C PRO A 147 3.11 -2.38 7.77
N PHE A 148 2.86 -1.21 7.19
CA PHE A 148 3.16 -0.90 5.78
C PHE A 148 2.56 -1.90 4.78
N ALA A 149 1.34 -2.36 5.07
CA ALA A 149 0.65 -3.36 4.26
C ALA A 149 0.39 -2.90 2.83
N ALA A 150 0.07 -1.62 2.63
CA ALA A 150 -0.13 -1.06 1.30
C ALA A 150 1.14 -1.16 0.46
N VAL A 151 2.30 -0.87 1.05
CA VAL A 151 3.60 -1.04 0.37
C VAL A 151 3.85 -2.50 0.00
N ARG A 152 3.56 -3.44 0.91
CA ARG A 152 3.71 -4.89 0.63
C ARG A 152 2.82 -5.35 -0.52
N VAL A 153 1.57 -4.87 -0.54
CA VAL A 153 0.62 -5.14 -1.63
C VAL A 153 1.15 -4.55 -2.94
N SER A 154 1.60 -3.30 -2.94
CA SER A 154 2.18 -2.64 -4.11
C SER A 154 3.36 -3.44 -4.68
N ASN A 155 4.28 -3.89 -3.82
CA ASN A 155 5.43 -4.69 -4.25
C ASN A 155 5.00 -5.97 -4.97
N HIS A 156 3.98 -6.68 -4.46
CA HIS A 156 3.51 -7.90 -5.12
C HIS A 156 2.67 -7.65 -6.38
N ILE A 157 2.02 -6.50 -6.50
CA ILE A 157 1.42 -6.04 -7.76
C ILE A 157 2.51 -5.76 -8.79
N ASP A 158 3.61 -5.13 -8.38
CA ASP A 158 4.76 -4.88 -9.24
C ASP A 158 5.46 -6.17 -9.66
N ASP A 159 5.64 -7.12 -8.72
CA ASP A 159 6.15 -8.47 -9.02
C ASP A 159 5.28 -9.17 -10.06
N ALA A 160 3.95 -9.13 -9.91
CA ALA A 160 3.02 -9.74 -10.87
C ALA A 160 3.17 -9.16 -12.28
N ARG A 161 3.24 -7.83 -12.39
CA ARG A 161 3.41 -7.13 -13.66
C ARG A 161 4.79 -7.35 -14.28
N ALA A 162 5.84 -7.45 -13.46
CA ALA A 162 7.18 -7.77 -13.92
C ALA A 162 7.26 -9.18 -14.54
N LEU A 163 6.38 -10.09 -14.14
CA LEU A 163 6.21 -11.41 -14.75
C LEU A 163 5.31 -11.40 -16.00
N GLY A 164 4.78 -10.24 -16.42
CA GLY A 164 3.96 -10.08 -17.62
C GLY A 164 2.45 -10.19 -17.39
N LEU A 165 1.98 -10.37 -16.15
CA LEU A 165 0.54 -10.38 -15.86
C LEU A 165 -0.05 -8.98 -16.08
N SER A 166 -1.14 -8.91 -16.84
CA SER A 166 -1.83 -7.67 -17.20
C SER A 166 -3.28 -7.62 -16.71
N ALA A 167 -3.93 -8.78 -16.54
CA ALA A 167 -5.30 -8.86 -16.05
C ALA A 167 -5.35 -8.52 -14.55
N GLU A 168 -6.24 -7.58 -14.18
CA GLU A 168 -6.35 -7.08 -12.80
C GLU A 168 -6.75 -8.17 -11.80
N GLU A 169 -7.60 -9.11 -12.22
CA GLU A 169 -8.00 -10.27 -11.41
C GLU A 169 -6.80 -11.19 -11.13
N ASP A 170 -6.00 -11.51 -12.14
CA ASP A 170 -4.81 -12.36 -12.00
C ASP A 170 -3.75 -11.69 -11.11
N ILE A 171 -3.53 -10.39 -11.29
CA ILE A 171 -2.64 -9.60 -10.41
C ILE A 171 -3.15 -9.62 -8.96
N THR A 172 -4.46 -9.41 -8.75
CA THR A 172 -5.09 -9.41 -7.42
C THR A 172 -4.88 -10.77 -6.73
N VAL A 173 -5.23 -11.85 -7.43
CA VAL A 173 -5.15 -13.21 -6.88
C VAL A 173 -3.70 -13.59 -6.63
N PHE A 174 -2.79 -13.29 -7.56
CA PHE A 174 -1.37 -13.59 -7.38
C PHE A 174 -0.75 -12.84 -6.20
N ALA A 175 -1.05 -11.54 -6.06
CA ALA A 175 -0.62 -10.77 -4.91
C ALA A 175 -1.16 -11.34 -3.59
N LEU A 176 -2.44 -11.74 -3.53
CA LEU A 176 -3.01 -12.40 -2.35
C LEU A 176 -2.31 -13.73 -2.02
N HIS A 177 -1.97 -14.54 -3.01
CA HIS A 177 -1.22 -15.78 -2.78
C HIS A 177 0.16 -15.49 -2.19
N HIS A 178 0.89 -14.50 -2.72
CA HIS A 178 2.16 -14.06 -2.13
C HIS A 178 1.99 -13.57 -0.68
N LEU A 179 0.87 -12.91 -0.40
CA LEU A 179 0.57 -12.35 0.92
C LEU A 179 0.13 -13.39 1.95
N CYS A 180 -0.55 -14.45 1.53
CA CYS A 180 -1.14 -15.46 2.41
C CYS A 180 -0.35 -16.76 2.47
N ILE A 181 0.49 -17.07 1.47
CA ILE A 181 1.18 -18.36 1.37
C ILE A 181 2.68 -18.20 1.57
N HIS A 182 3.36 -17.54 0.62
CA HIS A 182 4.80 -17.29 0.69
C HIS A 182 5.20 -16.10 -0.19
N PRO A 183 6.05 -15.17 0.29
CA PRO A 183 6.48 -14.01 -0.50
C PRO A 183 7.32 -14.36 -1.75
N ARG A 184 7.74 -15.61 -1.92
CA ARG A 184 8.63 -16.10 -2.99
C ARG A 184 7.94 -17.14 -3.86
N LEU A 185 6.61 -17.13 -3.91
CA LEU A 185 5.84 -18.09 -4.71
C LEU A 185 6.26 -18.09 -6.18
N ASN A 186 6.58 -16.91 -6.72
CA ASN A 186 7.13 -16.75 -8.07
C ASN A 186 8.44 -17.51 -8.34
N THR A 187 9.15 -18.02 -7.32
CA THR A 187 10.34 -18.88 -7.52
C THR A 187 10.01 -20.36 -7.63
N VAL A 188 8.77 -20.77 -7.33
CA VAL A 188 8.32 -22.16 -7.41
C VAL A 188 8.03 -22.51 -8.88
N ALA A 189 8.66 -23.56 -9.41
CA ALA A 189 8.54 -23.92 -10.81
C ALA A 189 7.08 -24.15 -11.28
N ALA A 190 6.26 -24.82 -10.47
CA ALA A 190 4.84 -25.02 -10.78
C ALA A 190 4.07 -23.70 -10.91
N VAL A 191 4.36 -22.74 -10.03
CA VAL A 191 3.75 -21.40 -10.07
C VAL A 191 4.23 -20.62 -11.28
N ARG A 192 5.53 -20.66 -11.59
CA ARG A 192 6.07 -20.05 -12.82
C ARG A 192 5.39 -20.58 -14.07
N ASN A 193 5.22 -21.91 -14.18
CA ASN A 193 4.53 -22.51 -15.33
C ASN A 193 3.07 -22.04 -15.45
N MET A 194 2.38 -21.82 -14.32
CA MET A 194 1.02 -21.24 -14.34
C MET A 194 1.02 -19.79 -14.80
N VAL A 195 1.99 -18.98 -14.34
CA VAL A 195 2.14 -17.59 -14.79
C VAL A 195 2.49 -17.53 -16.28
N ASP A 196 3.45 -18.35 -16.74
CA ASP A 196 3.84 -18.42 -18.15
C ASP A 196 2.64 -18.80 -19.04
N ALA A 197 1.77 -19.69 -18.59
CA ALA A 197 0.55 -20.04 -19.31
C ALA A 197 -0.51 -18.93 -19.27
N ALA A 198 -0.57 -18.14 -18.20
CA ALA A 198 -1.46 -16.97 -18.16
C ALA A 198 -1.00 -15.88 -19.12
N VAL A 199 0.31 -15.69 -19.23
CA VAL A 199 0.91 -14.68 -20.12
C VAL A 199 0.89 -15.11 -21.59
N ASN A 200 1.33 -16.33 -21.90
CA ASN A 200 1.51 -16.78 -23.28
C ASN A 200 0.23 -17.40 -23.86
N ASP A 201 -0.44 -18.25 -23.08
CA ASP A 201 -1.63 -19.00 -23.53
C ASP A 201 -2.94 -18.29 -23.19
N HIS A 202 -2.87 -17.10 -22.57
CA HIS A 202 -4.03 -16.31 -22.13
C HIS A 202 -5.01 -17.09 -21.24
N ARG A 203 -4.49 -18.07 -20.48
CA ARG A 203 -5.29 -18.87 -19.55
C ARG A 203 -5.35 -18.16 -18.19
N PRO A 204 -6.54 -17.78 -17.67
CA PRO A 204 -6.62 -17.04 -16.42
C PRO A 204 -5.90 -17.75 -15.27
N LEU A 205 -5.07 -16.99 -14.54
CA LEU A 205 -4.25 -17.52 -13.44
C LEU A 205 -5.10 -17.93 -12.24
N ALA A 206 -6.14 -17.16 -11.93
CA ALA A 206 -6.98 -17.41 -10.76
C ALA A 206 -7.56 -18.85 -10.71
N PRO A 207 -8.22 -19.38 -11.76
CA PRO A 207 -8.69 -20.77 -11.79
C PRO A 207 -7.59 -21.84 -11.70
N MET A 208 -6.36 -21.53 -12.12
CA MET A 208 -5.25 -22.47 -12.01
C MET A 208 -4.79 -22.60 -10.56
N LEU A 209 -4.68 -21.47 -9.85
CA LEU A 209 -4.28 -21.43 -8.45
C LEU A 209 -5.31 -22.06 -7.51
N THR A 210 -6.61 -21.88 -7.76
CA THR A 210 -7.69 -22.43 -6.91
C THR A 210 -7.79 -23.96 -6.94
N ARG A 211 -7.12 -24.64 -7.87
CA ARG A 211 -7.10 -26.12 -7.94
C ARG A 211 -6.24 -26.75 -6.86
N TYR A 212 -5.36 -25.97 -6.22
CA TYR A 212 -4.45 -26.45 -5.20
C TYR A 212 -5.14 -26.37 -3.83
N SER A 213 -5.27 -27.52 -3.17
CA SER A 213 -5.63 -27.57 -1.75
C SER A 213 -4.47 -27.06 -0.89
N GLU A 214 -4.75 -26.76 0.39
CA GLU A 214 -3.74 -26.37 1.37
C GLU A 214 -2.57 -27.37 1.43
N GLU A 215 -2.86 -28.67 1.46
CA GLU A 215 -1.83 -29.72 1.44
C GLU A 215 -0.94 -29.69 0.19
N HIS A 216 -1.52 -29.33 -0.97
CA HIS A 216 -0.72 -29.15 -2.19
C HIS A 216 0.16 -27.91 -2.07
N TRP A 217 -0.35 -26.80 -1.52
CA TRP A 217 0.42 -25.59 -1.28
C TRP A 217 1.58 -25.83 -0.30
N CYS A 218 1.33 -26.50 0.82
CA CYS A 218 2.37 -26.86 1.80
C CYS A 218 3.51 -27.66 1.17
N ARG A 219 3.19 -28.62 0.28
CA ARG A 219 4.19 -29.38 -0.47
C ARG A 219 4.96 -28.51 -1.47
N LEU A 220 4.29 -27.63 -2.19
CA LEU A 220 4.93 -26.74 -3.17
C LEU A 220 5.91 -25.74 -2.54
N ILE A 221 5.59 -25.23 -1.35
CA ILE A 221 6.44 -24.26 -0.64
C ILE A 221 7.44 -24.92 0.30
N ASP A 222 7.45 -26.24 0.43
CA ASP A 222 8.37 -26.93 1.34
C ASP A 222 9.87 -26.66 1.05
N PRO A 223 10.30 -26.49 -0.21
CA PRO A 223 11.67 -26.09 -0.52
C PRO A 223 12.01 -24.64 -0.13
N LEU A 224 11.03 -23.79 0.19
CA LEU A 224 11.23 -22.38 0.48
C LEU A 224 11.56 -22.13 1.98
N PRO A 225 12.23 -21.02 2.31
CA PRO A 225 12.61 -20.67 3.68
C PRO A 225 11.42 -20.67 4.65
N ARG A 226 11.47 -21.51 5.69
CA ARG A 226 10.37 -21.70 6.65
C ARG A 226 9.99 -20.44 7.44
N ASN A 227 10.96 -19.57 7.70
CA ASN A 227 10.75 -18.32 8.44
C ASN A 227 9.87 -17.30 7.68
N GLU A 228 9.64 -17.52 6.38
CA GLU A 228 8.82 -16.65 5.53
C GLU A 228 7.47 -17.27 5.15
N ARG A 229 7.20 -18.52 5.56
CA ARG A 229 5.92 -19.21 5.36
C ARG A 229 4.81 -18.51 6.12
N ARG A 230 3.64 -18.43 5.50
CA ARG A 230 2.43 -17.80 6.04
C ARG A 230 1.22 -18.74 6.07
N LEU A 231 1.31 -19.84 5.32
CA LEU A 231 0.59 -21.10 5.58
C LEU A 231 1.34 -21.89 6.66
#